data_AF-M3ETE9-F1
#
_entry.id   AF-M3ETE9-F1
#
_cell.length_a   1.000
_cell.length_b   1.000
_cell.length_c   1.000
_cell.angle_alpha   90.00
_cell.angle_beta   90.00
_cell.angle_gamma   90.00
#
_symmetry.space_group_name_H-M   'P 1'
#
loop_
_entity.id
_entity.type
_entity.pdbx_description
1 polymer ?
#
loop_
_entity_poly.entity_id
_entity_poly.type
_entity_poly.pdbx_seq_one_letter_code
_entity_poly.pdbx_strand_id
1 'polypeptide(L)'
;MRLAMMHQDGVTALRESMRLYGQCCRSISLAWGLSLARLPSWTSTTQEIHRRGLWTMSAQRDFLIHVWSQARRQLRANIAARALSSPWPIGKPISDGRGHRQYLAMARSLHLPRDTSQLTDPWSGLEAAARTSLARAVDAYNFLEDSELSELAHRHAHHVAALVGGLFGCNIEYSDDIYWDVCRVSLMHSRWGMSAGFTATRNCSLCEQDIDSCPHLLDTRYDITVRRDVEGACNVCGRLSCPHTDGETVSAFPRPVMSQLQLHEVSLVSRPRDPLARFTKIELSREVLRRGLGEDPTGRDVSCYRCLHPCSGFSQLPNLD
;
A
#
# COMPACT_ATOMS: atom_id res chain seq x y z
N MET A 1 -6.18 -7.55 -26.27
CA MET A 1 -6.25 -8.32 -25.00
C MET A 1 -5.46 -7.68 -23.86
N ARG A 2 -4.17 -7.35 -24.02
CA ARG A 2 -3.33 -6.79 -22.94
C ARG A 2 -3.84 -5.47 -22.33
N LEU A 3 -4.30 -4.52 -23.15
CA LEU A 3 -4.87 -3.25 -22.66
C LEU A 3 -6.14 -3.46 -21.81
N ALA A 4 -7.01 -4.38 -22.23
CA ALA A 4 -8.22 -4.72 -21.47
C ALA A 4 -7.89 -5.37 -20.12
N MET A 5 -6.85 -6.21 -20.06
CA MET A 5 -6.38 -6.83 -18.83
C MET A 5 -5.78 -5.79 -17.87
N MET A 6 -4.89 -4.92 -18.35
CA MET A 6 -4.33 -3.83 -17.54
C MET A 6 -5.40 -2.89 -17.01
N HIS A 7 -6.40 -2.55 -17.82
CA HIS A 7 -7.53 -1.76 -17.39
C HIS A 7 -8.31 -2.45 -16.26
N GLN A 8 -8.60 -3.74 -16.40
CA GLN A 8 -9.30 -4.52 -15.38
C GLN A 8 -8.51 -4.62 -14.06
N ASP A 9 -7.19 -4.82 -14.14
CA ASP A 9 -6.29 -4.84 -12.99
C ASP A 9 -6.29 -3.49 -12.29
N GLY A 10 -6.24 -2.39 -13.05
CA GLY A 10 -6.34 -1.02 -12.53
C GLY A 10 -7.66 -0.74 -11.83
N VAL A 11 -8.80 -1.12 -12.44
CA VAL A 11 -10.13 -1.01 -11.82
C VAL A 11 -10.23 -1.84 -10.55
N THR A 12 -9.63 -3.04 -10.53
CA THR A 12 -9.61 -3.92 -9.36
C THR A 12 -8.80 -3.29 -8.22
N ALA A 13 -7.59 -2.79 -8.51
CA ALA A 13 -6.76 -2.07 -7.54
C ALA A 13 -7.46 -0.81 -7.00
N LEU A 14 -8.16 -0.05 -7.86
CA LEU A 14 -8.91 1.13 -7.45
C LEU A 14 -10.03 0.78 -6.46
N ARG A 15 -10.84 -0.23 -6.78
CA ARG A 15 -11.91 -0.72 -5.91
C ARG A 15 -11.37 -1.23 -4.57
N GLU A 16 -10.27 -1.98 -4.60
CA GLU A 16 -9.62 -2.47 -3.39
C GLU A 16 -9.12 -1.30 -2.51
N SER A 17 -8.45 -0.32 -3.12
CA SER A 17 -7.99 0.88 -2.42
C SER A 17 -9.14 1.64 -1.77
N MET A 18 -10.23 1.91 -2.53
CA MET A 18 -11.43 2.60 -2.02
C MET A 18 -12.09 1.83 -0.87
N ARG A 19 -12.17 0.50 -0.97
CA ARG A 19 -12.70 -0.36 0.10
C ARG A 19 -11.86 -0.22 1.37
N LEU A 20 -10.55 -0.32 1.26
CA LEU A 20 -9.62 -0.20 2.40
C LEU A 20 -9.63 1.20 3.01
N TYR A 21 -9.65 2.24 2.18
CA TYR A 21 -9.78 3.63 2.63
C TYR A 21 -11.09 3.85 3.39
N GLY A 22 -12.21 3.38 2.84
CA GLY A 22 -13.51 3.45 3.49
C GLY A 22 -13.57 2.67 4.80
N GLN A 23 -12.93 1.51 4.88
CA GLN A 23 -12.78 0.73 6.12
C GLN A 23 -11.97 1.50 7.16
N CYS A 24 -10.85 2.12 6.77
CA CYS A 24 -10.03 2.94 7.65
C CYS A 24 -10.82 4.14 8.20
N CYS A 25 -11.51 4.89 7.34
CA CYS A 25 -12.36 6.01 7.75
C CYS A 25 -13.49 5.57 8.69
N ARG A 26 -14.19 4.47 8.38
CA ARG A 26 -15.21 3.92 9.28
C ARG A 26 -14.63 3.51 10.63
N SER A 27 -13.45 2.90 10.67
CA SER A 27 -12.77 2.55 11.91
C SER A 27 -12.44 3.79 12.74
N ILE A 28 -11.83 4.81 12.12
CA ILE A 28 -11.53 6.10 12.78
C ILE A 28 -12.79 6.72 13.41
N SER A 29 -13.91 6.71 12.68
CA SER A 29 -15.16 7.31 13.15
C SER A 29 -15.90 6.48 14.20
N LEU A 30 -16.14 5.19 13.91
CA LEU A 30 -16.99 4.33 14.75
C LEU A 30 -16.20 3.71 15.90
N ALA A 31 -15.03 3.15 15.60
CA ALA A 31 -14.21 2.45 16.57
C ALA A 31 -13.34 3.39 17.41
N TRP A 32 -13.07 4.61 16.93
CA TRP A 32 -12.20 5.57 17.64
C TRP A 32 -12.80 6.96 17.82
N GLY A 33 -14.09 7.16 17.48
CA GLY A 33 -14.85 8.34 17.88
C GLY A 33 -14.38 9.68 17.30
N LEU A 34 -13.55 9.67 16.25
CA LEU A 34 -13.17 10.90 15.55
C LEU A 34 -14.10 11.10 14.35
N SER A 35 -15.00 12.09 14.45
CA SER A 35 -15.92 12.42 13.36
C SER A 35 -15.17 12.71 12.06
N LEU A 36 -15.60 12.08 10.96
CA LEU A 36 -15.02 12.31 9.63
C LEU A 36 -15.15 13.76 9.18
N ALA A 37 -16.17 14.49 9.64
CA ALA A 37 -16.32 15.91 9.35
C ALA A 37 -15.22 16.78 9.99
N ARG A 38 -14.53 16.26 11.01
CA ARG A 38 -13.38 16.91 11.66
C ARG A 38 -12.04 16.48 11.08
N LEU A 39 -12.02 15.45 10.22
CA LEU A 39 -10.81 15.09 9.52
C LEU A 39 -10.58 16.09 8.37
N PRO A 40 -9.39 16.71 8.29
CA PRO A 40 -9.02 17.46 7.11
C PRO A 40 -9.04 16.53 5.88
N SER A 41 -9.35 17.07 4.72
CA SER A 41 -9.20 16.37 3.45
C SER A 41 -8.17 17.07 2.59
N TRP A 42 -7.56 16.34 1.66
CA TRP A 42 -6.63 16.95 0.70
C TRP A 42 -7.29 18.09 -0.09
N THR A 43 -8.53 17.90 -0.53
CA THR A 43 -9.29 18.92 -1.26
C THR A 43 -9.53 20.17 -0.40
N SER A 44 -10.01 20.01 0.85
CA SER A 44 -10.33 21.16 1.70
C SER A 44 -9.07 21.93 2.11
N THR A 45 -7.98 21.22 2.43
CA THR A 45 -6.70 21.85 2.78
C THR A 45 -6.05 22.57 1.59
N THR A 46 -6.17 22.01 0.38
CA THR A 46 -5.70 22.66 -0.86
C THR A 46 -6.49 23.94 -1.16
N GLN A 47 -7.82 23.88 -1.08
CA GLN A 47 -8.68 25.06 -1.27
C GLN A 47 -8.36 26.16 -0.25
N GLU A 48 -8.12 25.77 1.00
CA GLU A 48 -7.78 26.69 2.07
C GLU A 48 -6.41 27.36 1.88
N ILE A 49 -5.42 26.61 1.40
CA ILE A 49 -4.10 27.14 1.02
C ILE A 49 -4.24 28.23 -0.04
N HIS A 50 -5.03 27.98 -1.09
CA HIS A 50 -5.29 28.97 -2.14
C HIS A 50 -6.05 30.19 -1.59
N ARG A 51 -7.10 29.96 -0.80
CA ARG A 51 -7.92 31.03 -0.20
C ARG A 51 -7.11 31.95 0.70
N ARG A 52 -6.13 31.41 1.43
CA ARG A 52 -5.22 32.17 2.31
C ARG A 52 -4.01 32.76 1.59
N GLY A 53 -3.82 32.48 0.30
CA GLY A 53 -2.64 32.93 -0.44
C GLY A 53 -1.32 32.40 0.12
N LEU A 54 -1.29 31.14 0.59
CA LEU A 54 -0.07 30.52 1.11
C LEU A 54 0.79 30.03 -0.07
N TRP A 55 1.59 30.93 -0.65
CA TRP A 55 2.36 30.66 -1.87
C TRP A 55 3.70 29.97 -1.64
N THR A 56 4.25 30.03 -0.42
CA THR A 56 5.54 29.42 -0.11
C THR A 56 5.37 28.01 0.45
N MET A 57 6.32 27.12 0.13
CA MET A 57 6.32 25.75 0.66
C MET A 57 6.38 25.71 2.19
N SER A 58 7.10 26.63 2.83
CA SER A 58 7.16 26.72 4.29
C SER A 58 5.80 27.10 4.90
N ALA A 59 5.14 28.14 4.37
CA ALA A 59 3.84 28.57 4.88
C ALA A 59 2.76 27.49 4.70
N GLN A 60 2.75 26.80 3.55
CA GLN A 60 1.87 25.67 3.31
C GLN A 60 2.15 24.53 4.29
N ARG A 61 3.42 24.14 4.48
CA ARG A 61 3.83 23.08 5.39
C ARG A 61 3.37 23.38 6.82
N ASP A 62 3.62 24.59 7.30
CA ASP A 62 3.31 24.97 8.68
C ASP A 62 1.79 24.96 8.92
N PHE A 63 1.00 25.44 7.95
CA PHE A 63 -0.46 25.34 7.95
C PHE A 63 -0.94 23.87 7.98
N LEU A 64 -0.40 23.02 7.09
CA LEU A 64 -0.79 21.62 6.99
C LEU A 64 -0.43 20.84 8.26
N ILE A 65 0.77 21.04 8.82
CA ILE A 65 1.18 20.45 10.09
C ILE A 65 0.21 20.88 11.19
N HIS A 66 -0.13 22.16 11.28
CA HIS A 66 -1.06 22.65 12.29
C HIS A 66 -2.41 21.93 12.21
N VAL A 67 -3.03 21.94 11.02
CA VAL A 67 -4.36 21.36 10.77
C VAL A 67 -4.38 19.86 11.05
N TRP A 68 -3.45 19.10 10.49
CA TRP A 68 -3.42 17.64 10.64
C TRP A 68 -2.98 17.19 12.04
N SER A 69 -2.12 17.96 12.72
CA SER A 69 -1.68 17.61 14.07
C SER A 69 -2.81 17.58 15.09
N GLN A 70 -3.85 18.41 14.91
CA GLN A 70 -5.03 18.41 15.77
C GLN A 70 -5.81 17.10 15.66
N ALA A 71 -6.14 16.68 14.42
CA ALA A 71 -6.82 15.42 14.15
C ALA A 71 -6.02 14.22 14.67
N ARG A 72 -4.71 14.21 14.42
CA ARG A 72 -3.79 13.17 14.91
C ARG A 72 -3.79 13.07 16.44
N ARG A 73 -3.64 14.20 17.15
CA ARG A 73 -3.67 14.24 18.62
C ARG A 73 -5.00 13.73 19.17
N GLN A 74 -6.11 14.17 18.57
CA GLN A 74 -7.44 13.73 18.99
C GLN A 74 -7.64 12.22 18.78
N LEU A 75 -7.24 11.68 17.63
CA LEU A 75 -7.34 10.24 17.36
C LEU A 75 -6.51 9.43 18.36
N ARG A 76 -5.26 9.83 18.63
CA ARG A 76 -4.41 9.17 19.63
C ARG A 76 -5.01 9.23 21.03
N ALA A 77 -5.57 10.37 21.43
CA ALA A 77 -6.24 10.51 22.72
C ALA A 77 -7.45 9.56 22.83
N ASN A 78 -8.26 9.45 21.77
CA ASN A 78 -9.41 8.56 21.76
C ASN A 78 -9.02 7.08 21.81
N ILE A 79 -7.97 6.68 21.08
CA ILE A 79 -7.42 5.31 21.12
C ILE A 79 -6.92 4.99 22.53
N ALA A 80 -6.12 5.88 23.13
CA ALA A 80 -5.60 5.71 24.48
C ALA A 80 -6.74 5.59 25.52
N ALA A 81 -7.75 6.47 25.45
CA ALA A 81 -8.89 6.44 26.36
C ALA A 81 -9.68 5.13 26.28
N ARG A 82 -9.88 4.58 25.07
CA ARG A 82 -10.58 3.31 24.87
C ARG A 82 -9.72 2.10 25.24
N ALA A 83 -8.42 2.13 24.98
CA ALA A 83 -7.50 1.06 25.37
C ALA A 83 -7.38 0.93 26.90
N LEU A 84 -7.47 2.04 27.63
CA LEU A 84 -7.45 2.08 29.10
C LEU A 84 -8.82 1.77 29.73
N SER A 85 -9.90 1.88 28.96
CA SER A 85 -11.24 1.48 29.40
C SER A 85 -11.31 -0.05 29.45
N SER A 86 -10.97 -0.63 30.60
CA SER A 86 -11.04 -2.08 30.81
C SER A 86 -12.41 -2.61 30.34
N PRO A 87 -12.45 -3.69 29.52
CA PRO A 87 -13.71 -4.31 29.10
C PRO A 87 -14.46 -4.96 30.27
N TRP A 88 -13.82 -5.09 31.43
CA TRP A 88 -14.44 -5.58 32.64
C TRP A 88 -15.00 -4.39 33.42
N PRO A 89 -16.32 -4.30 33.61
CA PRO A 89 -16.85 -3.50 34.70
C PRO A 89 -16.41 -4.23 35.96
N ILE A 90 -15.23 -3.87 36.48
CA ILE A 90 -14.87 -4.20 37.85
C ILE A 90 -15.84 -3.35 38.67
N GLY A 91 -17.04 -3.90 38.92
CA GLY A 91 -17.94 -3.36 39.92
C GLY A 91 -17.14 -3.15 41.19
N LYS A 92 -17.42 -2.05 41.90
CA LYS A 92 -16.81 -1.83 43.22
C LYS A 92 -16.90 -3.16 43.99
N PRO A 93 -15.79 -3.69 44.53
CA PRO A 93 -15.82 -4.96 45.23
C PRO A 93 -16.93 -4.90 46.26
N ILE A 94 -17.93 -5.78 46.11
CA ILE A 94 -18.97 -5.94 47.12
C ILE A 94 -18.24 -6.55 48.30
N SER A 95 -17.97 -5.72 49.31
CA SER A 95 -17.41 -6.17 50.57
C SER A 95 -18.44 -7.07 51.23
N ASP A 96 -18.29 -8.39 51.13
CA ASP A 96 -18.92 -9.26 52.11
C ASP A 96 -18.27 -8.98 53.47
N GLY A 97 -19.07 -8.81 54.52
CA GLY A 97 -18.63 -8.37 55.85
C GLY A 97 -17.70 -9.33 56.60
N ARG A 98 -16.97 -10.21 55.89
CA ARG A 98 -16.05 -11.22 56.46
C ARG A 98 -14.59 -11.09 56.00
N GLY A 99 -14.23 -10.03 55.27
CA GLY A 99 -12.83 -9.65 55.05
C GLY A 99 -11.96 -10.70 54.32
N HIS A 100 -12.57 -11.71 53.68
CA HIS A 100 -11.85 -12.72 52.92
C HIS A 100 -11.74 -12.26 51.47
N ARG A 101 -10.56 -11.78 51.10
CA ARG A 101 -10.19 -11.35 49.74
C ARG A 101 -10.42 -12.48 48.71
N GLN A 102 -11.57 -12.47 48.03
CA GLN A 102 -11.91 -13.37 46.90
C GLN A 102 -11.04 -13.17 45.63
N TYR A 103 -10.01 -12.33 45.68
CA TYR A 103 -9.16 -12.00 44.54
C TYR A 103 -8.46 -13.24 43.93
N LEU A 104 -8.06 -14.21 44.74
CA LEU A 104 -7.38 -15.42 44.26
C LEU A 104 -8.34 -16.43 43.60
N ALA A 105 -9.62 -16.44 43.98
CA ALA A 105 -10.63 -17.29 43.35
C ALA A 105 -11.09 -16.72 42.00
N MET A 106 -11.29 -15.41 41.90
CA MET A 106 -11.57 -14.72 40.63
C MET A 106 -10.40 -14.78 39.64
N ALA A 107 -9.15 -14.67 40.13
CA ALA A 107 -7.97 -14.76 39.27
C ALA A 107 -7.78 -16.18 38.68
N ARG A 108 -8.26 -17.22 39.36
CA ARG A 108 -8.19 -18.62 38.89
C ARG A 108 -9.34 -18.99 37.94
N SER A 109 -10.49 -18.33 38.01
CA SER A 109 -11.64 -18.58 37.12
C SER A 109 -11.59 -17.81 35.80
N LEU A 110 -10.67 -16.84 35.65
CA LEU A 110 -10.34 -16.23 34.36
C LEU A 110 -9.50 -17.19 33.51
N HIS A 111 -10.14 -18.24 32.98
CA HIS A 111 -9.66 -18.88 31.76
C HIS A 111 -9.81 -17.90 30.61
N LEU A 112 -8.83 -17.02 30.43
CA LEU A 112 -8.67 -16.29 29.18
C LEU A 112 -8.31 -17.33 28.11
N PRO A 113 -9.15 -17.53 27.08
CA PRO A 113 -8.75 -18.32 25.93
C PRO A 113 -7.46 -17.71 25.41
N ARG A 114 -6.40 -18.50 25.44
CA ARG A 114 -5.08 -18.15 24.94
C ARG A 114 -5.09 -18.23 23.41
N ASP A 115 -6.10 -17.63 22.79
CA ASP A 115 -6.03 -17.26 21.38
C ASP A 115 -5.54 -15.82 21.33
N THR A 116 -4.26 -15.68 21.68
CA THR A 116 -3.45 -14.50 21.44
C THR A 116 -3.24 -14.36 19.93
N SER A 117 -4.32 -14.17 19.17
CA SER A 117 -4.20 -13.35 17.96
C SER A 117 -3.65 -12.03 18.47
N GLN A 118 -2.41 -11.73 18.08
CA GLN A 118 -1.67 -10.56 18.52
C GLN A 118 -2.64 -9.38 18.56
N LEU A 119 -2.86 -8.81 19.75
CA LEU A 119 -3.51 -7.52 19.89
C LEU A 119 -2.59 -6.52 19.22
N THR A 120 -2.68 -6.43 17.89
CA THR A 120 -1.98 -5.43 17.10
C THR A 120 -2.42 -4.10 17.67
N ASP A 121 -1.44 -3.29 18.07
CA ASP A 121 -1.70 -1.93 18.52
C ASP A 121 -2.69 -1.26 17.53
N PRO A 122 -3.87 -0.80 17.99
CA PRO A 122 -4.89 -0.30 17.09
C PRO A 122 -4.41 0.82 16.17
N TRP A 123 -3.44 1.61 16.65
CA TRP A 123 -2.79 2.63 15.84
C TRP A 123 -2.02 2.00 14.67
N SER A 124 -1.17 1.01 14.95
CA SER A 124 -0.42 0.25 13.96
C SER A 124 -1.34 -0.48 12.95
N GLY A 125 -2.46 -1.03 13.41
CA GLY A 125 -3.45 -1.67 12.53
C GLY A 125 -4.13 -0.69 11.56
N LEU A 126 -4.50 0.50 12.04
CA LEU A 126 -5.03 1.57 11.19
C LEU A 126 -4.00 2.06 10.18
N GLU A 127 -2.77 2.25 10.63
CA GLU A 127 -1.66 2.70 9.79
C GLU A 127 -1.38 1.69 8.67
N ALA A 128 -1.28 0.40 8.99
CA ALA A 128 -1.06 -0.66 8.01
C ALA A 128 -2.18 -0.71 6.96
N ALA A 129 -3.44 -0.58 7.37
CA ALA A 129 -4.58 -0.55 6.45
C ALA A 129 -4.54 0.69 5.54
N ALA A 130 -4.23 1.87 6.08
CA ALA A 130 -4.13 3.11 5.32
C ALA A 130 -2.96 3.07 4.31
N ARG A 131 -1.80 2.55 4.71
CA ARG A 131 -0.63 2.39 3.83
C ARG A 131 -0.88 1.35 2.74
N THR A 132 -1.60 0.26 3.04
CA THR A 132 -2.02 -0.73 2.04
C THR A 132 -3.00 -0.12 1.03
N SER A 133 -3.96 0.68 1.51
CA SER A 133 -4.86 1.44 0.65
C SER A 133 -4.09 2.38 -0.28
N LEU A 134 -3.07 3.08 0.23
CA LEU A 134 -2.24 3.98 -0.57
C LEU A 134 -1.45 3.23 -1.64
N ALA A 135 -0.83 2.10 -1.29
CA ALA A 135 -0.13 1.26 -2.26
C ALA A 135 -1.05 0.85 -3.42
N ARG A 136 -2.28 0.37 -3.10
CA ARG A 136 -3.28 0.03 -4.11
C ARG A 136 -3.79 1.22 -4.91
N ALA A 137 -3.87 2.42 -4.32
CA ALA A 137 -4.25 3.61 -5.05
C ALA A 137 -3.21 3.99 -6.11
N VAL A 138 -1.92 3.86 -5.77
CA VAL A 138 -0.82 4.12 -6.71
C VAL A 138 -0.73 3.03 -7.78
N ASP A 139 -0.91 1.76 -7.42
CA ASP A 139 -1.02 0.66 -8.39
C ASP A 139 -2.16 0.95 -9.39
N ALA A 140 -3.33 1.35 -8.88
CA ALA A 140 -4.48 1.69 -9.70
C ALA A 140 -4.17 2.82 -10.68
N TYR A 141 -3.54 3.90 -10.22
CA TYR A 141 -3.12 4.98 -11.10
C TYR A 141 -2.13 4.49 -12.17
N ASN A 142 -1.13 3.68 -11.79
CA ASN A 142 -0.15 3.18 -12.74
C ASN A 142 -0.80 2.37 -13.88
N PHE A 143 -1.78 1.52 -13.56
CA PHE A 143 -2.53 0.76 -14.58
C PHE A 143 -3.49 1.61 -15.42
N LEU A 144 -4.07 2.67 -14.82
CA LEU A 144 -5.10 3.50 -15.43
C LEU A 144 -4.56 4.81 -16.02
N GLU A 145 -3.24 5.02 -16.05
CA GLU A 145 -2.65 6.33 -16.36
C GLU A 145 -3.06 6.90 -17.72
N ASP A 146 -3.33 6.01 -18.69
CA ASP A 146 -3.73 6.32 -20.06
C ASP A 146 -5.22 6.00 -20.35
N SER A 147 -6.06 5.85 -19.32
CA SER A 147 -7.51 5.65 -19.46
C SER A 147 -8.33 6.86 -18.98
N GLU A 148 -9.64 6.84 -19.24
CA GLU A 148 -10.57 7.86 -18.73
C GLU A 148 -10.64 7.92 -17.20
N LEU A 149 -10.18 6.87 -16.50
CA LEU A 149 -10.16 6.80 -15.05
C LEU A 149 -8.87 7.37 -14.42
N SER A 150 -7.89 7.78 -15.23
CA SER A 150 -6.59 8.30 -14.77
C SER A 150 -6.72 9.39 -13.70
N GLU A 151 -7.53 10.42 -13.98
CA GLU A 151 -7.74 11.55 -13.05
C GLU A 151 -8.49 11.13 -11.76
N LEU A 152 -9.41 10.17 -11.86
CA LEU A 152 -10.08 9.62 -10.69
C LEU A 152 -9.08 8.87 -9.79
N ALA A 153 -8.26 7.99 -10.38
CA ALA A 153 -7.26 7.23 -9.65
C ALA A 153 -6.19 8.15 -9.03
N HIS A 154 -5.74 9.17 -9.76
CA HIS A 154 -4.78 10.16 -9.29
C HIS A 154 -5.30 10.95 -8.08
N ARG A 155 -6.51 11.50 -8.16
CA ARG A 155 -7.14 12.22 -7.03
C ARG A 155 -7.36 11.31 -5.83
N HIS A 156 -7.79 10.06 -6.05
CA HIS A 156 -7.96 9.08 -4.98
C HIS A 156 -6.63 8.78 -4.29
N ALA A 157 -5.53 8.59 -5.02
CA ALA A 157 -4.21 8.38 -4.44
C ALA A 157 -3.79 9.55 -3.54
N HIS A 158 -4.04 10.80 -3.95
CA HIS A 158 -3.79 11.99 -3.12
C HIS A 158 -4.65 12.04 -1.85
N HIS A 159 -5.93 11.67 -1.94
CA HIS A 159 -6.82 11.62 -0.76
C HIS A 159 -6.32 10.61 0.28
N VAL A 160 -5.96 9.40 -0.16
CA VAL A 160 -5.42 8.38 0.75
C VAL A 160 -4.06 8.81 1.30
N ALA A 161 -3.20 9.41 0.47
CA ALA A 161 -1.88 9.87 0.91
C ALA A 161 -1.94 11.00 1.92
N ALA A 162 -2.91 11.91 1.80
CA ALA A 162 -3.11 12.97 2.78
C ALA A 162 -3.57 12.40 4.13
N LEU A 163 -4.45 11.39 4.13
CA LEU A 163 -4.80 10.65 5.34
C LEU A 163 -3.54 10.01 5.97
N VAL A 164 -2.73 9.33 5.16
CA VAL A 164 -1.50 8.65 5.62
C VAL A 164 -0.51 9.64 6.22
N GLY A 165 -0.10 10.65 5.46
CA GLY A 165 0.87 11.64 5.92
C GLY A 165 0.36 12.54 7.04
N GLY A 166 -0.94 12.81 7.08
CA GLY A 166 -1.56 13.68 8.06
C GLY A 166 -1.73 13.03 9.42
N LEU A 167 -2.21 11.77 9.45
CA LEU A 167 -2.43 11.04 10.70
C LEU A 167 -1.21 10.26 11.15
N PHE A 168 -0.57 9.49 10.26
CA PHE A 168 0.51 8.57 10.61
C PHE A 168 1.90 9.17 10.38
N GLY A 169 1.99 10.17 9.50
CA GLY A 169 3.26 10.76 9.10
C GLY A 169 3.94 9.98 7.98
N CYS A 170 4.87 10.64 7.32
CA CYS A 170 5.75 10.08 6.31
C CYS A 170 7.17 10.49 6.64
N ASN A 171 8.13 9.61 6.37
CA ASN A 171 9.55 9.89 6.55
C ASN A 171 10.29 9.65 5.24
N ILE A 172 11.38 10.39 5.06
CA ILE A 172 12.47 10.06 4.16
C ILE A 172 13.33 9.07 4.90
N GLU A 173 13.55 7.91 4.29
CA GLU A 173 14.34 6.84 4.91
C GLU A 173 15.83 7.23 4.87
N TYR A 174 16.54 7.01 5.97
CA TYR A 174 17.99 7.10 6.02
C TYR A 174 18.58 5.72 6.27
N SER A 175 19.32 5.19 5.30
CA SER A 175 19.99 3.89 5.37
C SER A 175 21.28 3.93 4.58
N ASP A 176 22.32 3.29 5.13
CA ASP A 176 23.67 3.21 4.52
C ASP A 176 24.25 4.59 4.14
N ASP A 177 24.10 5.57 5.04
CA ASP A 177 24.51 6.97 4.86
C ASP A 177 23.85 7.74 3.69
N ILE A 178 22.79 7.15 3.13
CA ILE A 178 22.03 7.66 1.99
C ILE A 178 20.58 7.95 2.40
N TYR A 179 20.02 9.02 1.85
CA TYR A 179 18.62 9.34 2.00
C TYR A 179 17.80 8.80 0.82
N TRP A 180 16.64 8.21 1.12
CA TRP A 180 15.77 7.59 0.12
C TRP A 180 14.37 8.22 0.15
N ASP A 181 13.91 8.71 -1.01
CA ASP A 181 12.50 9.02 -1.23
C ASP A 181 11.73 7.72 -1.45
N VAL A 182 10.99 7.32 -0.43
CA VAL A 182 10.09 6.16 -0.44
C VAL A 182 8.61 6.57 -0.52
N CYS A 183 8.33 7.87 -0.73
CA CYS A 183 6.98 8.39 -0.76
C CYS A 183 6.26 7.93 -2.04
N ARG A 184 5.29 7.02 -1.88
CA ARG A 184 4.52 6.45 -3.00
C ARG A 184 3.92 7.51 -3.92
N VAL A 185 3.44 8.64 -3.40
CA VAL A 185 2.89 9.73 -4.22
C VAL A 185 3.97 10.51 -4.96
N SER A 186 5.09 10.82 -4.29
CA SER A 186 6.25 11.48 -4.92
C SER A 186 6.76 10.65 -6.11
N LEU A 187 6.91 9.33 -5.89
CA LEU A 187 7.35 8.39 -6.91
C LEU A 187 6.32 8.20 -8.03
N MET A 188 5.02 8.19 -7.70
CA MET A 188 3.93 8.19 -8.69
C MET A 188 4.02 9.39 -9.64
N HIS A 189 4.41 10.57 -9.15
CA HIS A 189 4.55 11.76 -10.00
C HIS A 189 5.81 11.78 -10.88
N SER A 190 6.79 10.94 -10.59
CA SER A 190 8.02 10.89 -11.39
C SER A 190 7.82 10.12 -12.70
N ARG A 191 6.75 9.31 -12.81
CA ARG A 191 6.29 8.60 -14.01
C ARG A 191 7.32 7.80 -14.79
N TRP A 192 8.49 7.51 -14.26
CA TRP A 192 9.49 6.65 -14.91
C TRP A 192 9.62 5.27 -14.25
N GLY A 193 10.08 4.31 -15.03
CA GLY A 193 10.32 2.94 -14.61
C GLY A 193 11.23 2.20 -15.57
N MET A 194 11.57 0.97 -15.21
CA MET A 194 12.45 0.12 -16.00
C MET A 194 11.60 -0.78 -16.90
N SER A 195 11.97 -0.86 -18.18
CA SER A 195 11.32 -1.76 -19.13
C SER A 195 12.37 -2.64 -19.80
N ALA A 196 12.22 -3.94 -19.63
CA ALA A 196 13.10 -4.92 -20.28
C ALA A 196 12.65 -5.18 -21.73
N GLY A 197 13.58 -5.05 -22.67
CA GLY A 197 13.49 -5.60 -24.02
C GLY A 197 14.15 -6.97 -24.03
N PHE A 198 13.38 -8.02 -24.33
CA PHE A 198 13.87 -9.39 -24.38
C PHE A 198 13.08 -10.21 -25.41
N THR A 199 13.70 -11.28 -25.91
CA THR A 199 13.03 -12.38 -26.60
C THR A 199 12.89 -13.57 -25.66
N ALA A 200 11.79 -14.31 -25.79
CA ALA A 200 11.59 -15.56 -25.08
C ALA A 200 10.70 -16.48 -25.91
N THR A 201 10.93 -17.78 -25.80
CA THR A 201 10.04 -18.79 -26.36
C THR A 201 8.87 -18.98 -25.41
N ARG A 202 7.64 -19.09 -25.93
CA ARG A 202 6.43 -19.28 -25.13
C ARG A 202 5.93 -20.68 -25.32
N ASN A 203 6.10 -21.52 -24.31
CA ASN A 203 5.70 -22.92 -24.36
C ASN A 203 4.37 -23.10 -23.64
N CYS A 204 3.56 -24.04 -24.11
CA CYS A 204 2.33 -24.46 -23.44
C CYS A 204 2.66 -25.20 -22.15
N SER A 205 2.05 -24.83 -21.02
CA SER A 205 2.24 -25.51 -19.74
C SER A 205 1.79 -26.98 -19.73
N LEU A 206 1.05 -27.43 -20.74
CA LEU A 206 0.49 -28.79 -20.79
C LEU A 206 1.34 -29.74 -21.63
N CYS A 207 1.76 -29.32 -22.82
CA CYS A 207 2.54 -30.15 -23.74
C CYS A 207 3.96 -29.65 -24.00
N GLU A 208 4.37 -28.53 -23.40
CA GLU A 208 5.71 -27.93 -23.50
C GLU A 208 6.15 -27.49 -24.92
N GLN A 209 5.26 -27.62 -25.90
CA GLN A 209 5.45 -27.13 -27.27
C GLN A 209 5.18 -25.62 -27.36
N ASP A 210 5.63 -25.00 -28.45
CA ASP A 210 5.32 -23.60 -28.78
C ASP A 210 3.80 -23.38 -28.70
N ILE A 211 3.39 -22.40 -27.89
CA ILE A 211 2.00 -22.11 -27.62
C ILE A 211 1.23 -21.64 -28.85
N ASP A 212 1.94 -21.03 -29.81
CA ASP A 212 1.34 -20.56 -31.05
C ASP A 212 1.15 -21.72 -32.06
N SER A 213 1.76 -22.88 -31.81
CA SER A 213 1.68 -24.07 -32.67
C SER A 213 0.93 -25.26 -32.04
N CYS A 214 0.74 -25.27 -30.73
CA CYS A 214 0.09 -26.39 -30.04
C CYS A 214 -1.45 -26.34 -30.19
N PRO A 215 -2.16 -27.48 -30.09
CA PRO A 215 -3.62 -27.53 -30.22
C PRO A 215 -4.38 -27.04 -28.98
N HIS A 216 -3.69 -26.63 -27.91
CA HIS A 216 -4.31 -26.27 -26.65
C HIS A 216 -4.74 -24.80 -26.64
N LEU A 217 -6.05 -24.56 -26.51
CA LEU A 217 -6.62 -23.21 -26.49
C LEU A 217 -6.55 -22.64 -25.06
N LEU A 218 -6.04 -21.41 -24.93
CA LEU A 218 -5.83 -20.73 -23.64
C LEU A 218 -7.11 -20.53 -22.81
N ASP A 219 -8.27 -20.53 -23.45
CA ASP A 219 -9.60 -20.34 -22.85
C ASP A 219 -10.39 -21.66 -22.70
N THR A 220 -9.75 -22.81 -22.95
CA THR A 220 -10.35 -24.14 -22.80
C THR A 220 -9.70 -24.87 -21.63
N ARG A 221 -10.50 -25.59 -20.85
CA ARG A 221 -9.99 -26.40 -19.73
C ARG A 221 -9.66 -27.81 -20.20
N TYR A 222 -8.58 -28.35 -19.68
CA TYR A 222 -8.12 -29.71 -19.94
C TYR A 222 -7.94 -30.44 -18.61
N ASP A 223 -8.22 -31.74 -18.62
CA ASP A 223 -7.97 -32.62 -17.48
C ASP A 223 -6.51 -33.03 -17.49
N ILE A 224 -5.79 -32.66 -16.44
CA ILE A 224 -4.34 -32.83 -16.34
C ILE A 224 -4.04 -33.62 -15.08
N THR A 225 -3.28 -34.69 -15.22
CA THR A 225 -2.69 -35.38 -14.08
C THR A 225 -1.58 -34.52 -13.49
N VAL A 226 -1.72 -34.18 -12.21
CA VAL A 226 -0.74 -33.41 -11.45
C VAL A 226 0.54 -34.22 -11.35
N ARG A 227 1.64 -33.58 -11.73
CA ARG A 227 3.01 -34.08 -11.54
C ARG A 227 3.91 -32.94 -11.08
N ARG A 228 4.95 -33.28 -10.33
CA ARG A 228 6.04 -32.38 -9.98
C ARG A 228 7.27 -32.69 -10.83
N ASP A 229 7.95 -31.64 -11.26
CA ASP A 229 9.24 -31.78 -11.94
C ASP A 229 10.38 -32.07 -10.95
N VAL A 230 11.61 -32.15 -11.47
CA VAL A 230 12.83 -32.42 -10.68
C VAL A 230 13.14 -31.32 -9.66
N GLU A 231 12.61 -30.12 -9.85
CA GLU A 231 12.75 -28.98 -8.96
C GLU A 231 11.59 -28.92 -7.93
N GLY A 232 10.59 -29.80 -8.07
CA GLY A 232 9.42 -29.89 -7.21
C GLY A 232 8.25 -29.00 -7.64
N ALA A 233 8.35 -28.32 -8.79
CA ALA A 233 7.31 -27.43 -9.28
C ALA A 233 6.14 -28.24 -9.87
N CYS A 234 4.92 -27.89 -9.47
CA CYS A 234 3.70 -28.51 -9.98
C CYS A 234 3.43 -28.09 -11.43
N ASN A 235 3.29 -29.04 -12.36
CA ASN A 235 2.99 -28.75 -13.78
C ASN A 235 1.70 -27.95 -14.01
N VAL A 236 0.72 -28.08 -13.12
CA VAL A 236 -0.56 -27.37 -13.25
C VAL A 236 -0.41 -25.90 -12.91
N CYS A 237 0.32 -25.54 -11.85
CA CYS A 237 0.35 -24.17 -11.31
C CYS A 237 1.72 -23.49 -11.27
N GLY A 238 2.79 -24.21 -11.57
CA GLY A 238 4.18 -23.73 -11.56
C GLY A 238 4.75 -23.44 -10.18
N ARG A 239 4.05 -23.76 -9.08
CA ARG A 239 4.52 -23.48 -7.71
C ARG A 239 5.19 -24.70 -7.10
N LEU A 240 6.25 -24.47 -6.31
CA LEU A 240 6.92 -25.48 -5.49
C LEU A 240 6.00 -25.99 -4.37
N SER A 241 5.19 -25.11 -3.79
CA SER A 241 4.18 -25.45 -2.78
C SER A 241 2.80 -25.05 -3.26
N CYS A 242 1.91 -26.04 -3.37
CA CYS A 242 0.52 -25.89 -3.78
C CYS A 242 -0.32 -27.04 -3.21
N PRO A 243 -1.64 -26.87 -3.08
CA PRO A 243 -2.53 -27.90 -2.55
C PRO A 243 -2.76 -29.08 -3.52
N HIS A 244 -2.25 -29.02 -4.76
CA HIS A 244 -2.39 -30.12 -5.71
C HIS A 244 -1.55 -31.34 -5.29
N THR A 245 -2.18 -32.52 -5.38
CA THR A 245 -1.56 -33.80 -5.02
C THR A 245 -1.07 -34.53 -6.26
N ASP A 246 0.16 -35.08 -6.23
CA ASP A 246 0.68 -35.85 -7.38
C ASP A 246 -0.22 -37.05 -7.70
N GLY A 247 -0.49 -37.26 -8.99
CA GLY A 247 -1.40 -38.29 -9.49
C GLY A 247 -2.89 -37.89 -9.51
N GLU A 248 -3.27 -36.79 -8.87
CA GLU A 248 -4.63 -36.25 -8.95
C GLU A 248 -4.92 -35.69 -10.35
N THR A 249 -6.14 -35.86 -10.85
CA THR A 249 -6.59 -35.22 -12.08
C THR A 249 -7.32 -33.93 -11.74
N VAL A 250 -6.83 -32.81 -12.29
CA VAL A 250 -7.42 -31.48 -12.08
C VAL A 250 -7.72 -30.79 -13.40
N SER A 251 -8.78 -30.00 -13.44
CA SER A 251 -9.21 -29.26 -14.63
C SER A 251 -8.61 -27.85 -14.65
N ALA A 252 -7.66 -27.60 -15.56
CA ALA A 252 -6.95 -26.32 -15.66
C ALA A 252 -6.86 -25.77 -17.09
N PHE A 253 -6.68 -24.46 -17.20
CA PHE A 253 -6.40 -23.79 -18.47
C PHE A 253 -4.91 -23.89 -18.82
N PRO A 254 -4.54 -24.07 -20.09
CA PRO A 254 -3.16 -23.94 -20.54
C PRO A 254 -2.63 -22.54 -20.23
N ARG A 255 -1.35 -22.45 -19.88
CA ARG A 255 -0.68 -21.18 -19.61
C ARG A 255 0.62 -21.08 -20.40
N PRO A 256 1.01 -19.88 -20.86
CA PRO A 256 2.32 -19.67 -21.44
C PRO A 256 3.39 -19.75 -20.34
N VAL A 257 4.34 -20.65 -20.52
CA VAL A 257 5.59 -20.74 -19.77
C VAL A 257 6.68 -20.14 -20.66
N MET A 258 7.36 -19.09 -20.17
CA MET A 258 8.46 -18.49 -20.90
C MET A 258 9.74 -19.29 -20.69
N SER A 259 10.43 -19.64 -21.76
CA SER A 259 11.74 -20.31 -21.74
C SER A 259 12.70 -19.61 -22.72
N GLN A 260 13.99 -19.96 -22.66
CA GLN A 260 15.03 -19.40 -23.55
C GLN A 260 15.03 -17.87 -23.57
N LEU A 261 14.93 -17.26 -22.38
CA LEU A 261 14.90 -15.81 -22.26
C LEU A 261 16.27 -15.22 -22.64
N GLN A 262 16.27 -14.32 -23.61
CA GLN A 262 17.43 -13.52 -24.00
C GLN A 262 17.12 -12.05 -23.77
N LEU A 263 17.74 -11.48 -22.75
CA LEU A 263 17.65 -10.06 -22.44
C LEU A 263 18.50 -9.25 -23.45
N HIS A 264 17.89 -8.27 -24.10
CA HIS A 264 18.58 -7.37 -25.03
C HIS A 264 18.94 -6.05 -24.37
N GLU A 265 17.98 -5.47 -23.64
CA GLU A 265 18.14 -4.17 -23.02
C GLU A 265 17.25 -4.02 -21.78
N VAL A 266 17.62 -3.07 -20.92
CA VAL A 266 16.75 -2.54 -19.88
C VAL A 266 16.77 -1.03 -19.99
N SER A 267 15.65 -0.46 -20.41
CA SER A 267 15.53 0.95 -20.74
C SER A 267 14.75 1.68 -19.66
N LEU A 268 15.22 2.89 -19.30
CA LEU A 268 14.48 3.81 -18.46
C LEU A 268 13.44 4.53 -19.32
N VAL A 269 12.15 4.33 -19.02
CA VAL A 269 11.05 4.84 -19.84
C VAL A 269 9.96 5.47 -18.98
N SER A 270 9.19 6.40 -19.54
CA SER A 270 8.01 7.00 -18.90
C SER A 270 6.82 6.02 -18.82
N ARG A 271 6.77 5.04 -19.71
CA ARG A 271 5.70 4.05 -19.80
C ARG A 271 6.29 2.65 -19.82
N PRO A 272 6.66 2.09 -18.66
CA PRO A 272 7.19 0.75 -18.62
C PRO A 272 6.15 -0.27 -19.12
N ARG A 273 6.63 -1.31 -19.80
CA ARG A 273 5.78 -2.38 -20.33
C ARG A 273 4.96 -3.09 -19.24
N ASP A 274 5.50 -3.16 -18.03
CA ASP A 274 4.78 -3.48 -16.80
C ASP A 274 4.56 -2.17 -16.02
N PRO A 275 3.30 -1.70 -15.84
CA PRO A 275 3.00 -0.49 -15.08
C PRO A 275 3.51 -0.49 -13.64
N LEU A 276 3.77 -1.66 -13.05
CA LEU A 276 4.31 -1.79 -11.70
C LEU A 276 5.84 -1.78 -11.65
N ALA A 277 6.53 -1.83 -12.79
CA ALA A 277 7.99 -1.73 -12.88
C ALA A 277 8.51 -0.28 -12.72
N ARG A 278 7.86 0.50 -11.85
CA ARG A 278 8.27 1.86 -11.46
C ARG A 278 9.17 1.80 -10.23
N PHE A 279 9.95 2.85 -10.02
CA PHE A 279 10.81 2.94 -8.84
C PHE A 279 9.99 2.95 -7.55
N THR A 280 10.43 2.14 -6.59
CA THR A 280 9.86 2.07 -5.23
C THR A 280 10.65 2.89 -4.22
N LYS A 281 11.88 3.28 -4.58
CA LYS A 281 12.74 4.22 -3.86
C LYS A 281 13.68 4.94 -4.82
N ILE A 282 14.00 6.20 -4.56
CA ILE A 282 14.99 6.99 -5.30
C ILE A 282 15.90 7.67 -4.30
N GLU A 283 17.20 7.70 -4.60
CA GLU A 283 18.18 8.41 -3.78
C GLU A 283 17.93 9.93 -3.79
N LEU A 284 18.00 10.54 -2.61
CA LEU A 284 17.98 11.98 -2.43
C LEU A 284 19.37 12.46 -2.03
N SER A 285 19.93 13.38 -2.81
CA SER A 285 21.19 14.01 -2.43
C SER A 285 21.01 14.89 -1.20
N ARG A 286 22.07 14.97 -0.38
CA ARG A 286 22.10 15.81 0.83
C ARG A 286 21.89 17.27 0.48
N GLU A 287 22.34 17.73 -0.69
CA GLU A 287 22.14 19.10 -1.19
C GLU A 287 20.67 19.42 -1.45
N VAL A 288 19.90 18.47 -1.99
CA VAL A 288 18.45 18.64 -2.20
C VAL A 288 17.74 18.76 -0.86
N LEU A 289 18.08 17.90 0.10
CA LEU A 289 17.51 17.96 1.45
C LEU A 289 17.90 19.23 2.18
N ARG A 290 19.18 19.63 2.16
CA ARG A 290 19.67 20.85 2.78
C ARG A 290 18.98 22.09 2.25
N ARG A 291 18.73 22.17 0.94
CA ARG A 291 17.95 23.27 0.35
C ARG A 291 16.50 23.30 0.85
N GLY A 292 15.88 22.13 1.04
CA GLY A 292 14.50 22.04 1.52
C GLY A 292 14.35 22.25 3.03
N LEU A 293 15.34 21.83 3.82
CA LEU A 293 15.32 21.90 5.28
C LEU A 293 15.90 23.22 5.81
N GLY A 294 16.81 23.85 5.07
CA GLY A 294 17.59 25.01 5.52
C GLY A 294 18.81 24.63 6.37
N GLU A 295 18.98 23.36 6.68
CA GLU A 295 20.07 22.79 7.48
C GLU A 295 20.50 21.44 6.92
N ASP A 296 21.69 20.98 7.31
CA ASP A 296 22.18 19.66 6.91
C ASP A 296 21.37 18.55 7.61
N PRO A 297 20.79 17.58 6.88
CA PRO A 297 20.12 16.45 7.52
C PRO A 297 21.18 15.59 8.23
N THR A 298 21.21 15.67 9.57
CA THR A 298 22.26 15.12 10.44
C THR A 298 22.23 13.57 10.59
N GLY A 299 22.07 12.83 9.50
CA GLY A 299 21.96 11.35 9.53
C GLY A 299 20.74 10.83 10.29
N ARG A 300 19.69 11.64 10.40
CA ARG A 300 18.42 11.32 11.05
C ARG A 300 17.30 11.18 10.04
N ASP A 301 16.25 10.45 10.40
CA ASP A 301 14.99 10.45 9.65
C ASP A 301 14.44 11.87 9.50
N VAL A 302 13.98 12.19 8.29
CA VAL A 302 13.42 13.49 7.95
C VAL A 302 11.93 13.32 7.69
N SER A 303 11.08 14.05 8.41
CA SER A 303 9.64 14.03 8.14
C SER A 303 9.33 14.64 6.78
N CYS A 304 8.57 13.91 5.97
CA CYS A 304 8.11 14.32 4.64
C CYS A 304 6.64 14.76 4.72
N TYR A 305 6.34 15.92 4.12
CA TYR A 305 4.98 16.47 4.06
C TYR A 305 4.45 16.60 2.63
N ARG A 306 5.18 16.12 1.61
CA ARG A 306 4.82 16.30 0.18
C ARG A 306 3.40 15.85 -0.14
N CYS A 307 2.93 14.75 0.45
CA CYS A 307 1.58 14.22 0.25
C CYS A 307 0.44 15.10 0.83
N LEU A 308 0.77 16.13 1.60
CA LEU A 308 -0.19 17.10 2.13
C LEU A 308 -0.31 18.37 1.29
N HIS A 309 0.68 18.63 0.42
CA HIS A 309 0.69 19.83 -0.41
C HIS A 309 -0.28 19.72 -1.60
N PRO A 310 -0.71 20.86 -2.16
CA PRO A 310 -1.33 20.89 -3.48
C PRO A 310 -0.45 20.17 -4.51
N CYS A 311 -1.08 19.45 -5.42
CA CYS A 311 -0.37 18.69 -6.45
C CYS A 311 0.32 19.65 -7.43
N SER A 312 1.63 19.52 -7.60
CA SER A 312 2.43 20.32 -8.54
C SER A 312 2.47 19.74 -9.97
N GLY A 313 1.78 18.64 -10.22
CA GLY A 313 1.82 17.92 -11.50
C GLY A 313 2.91 16.86 -11.56
N PHE A 314 3.21 16.40 -12.76
CA PHE A 314 4.19 15.33 -13.02
C PHE A 314 5.58 15.90 -13.26
N SER A 315 6.60 15.20 -12.77
CA SER A 315 7.99 15.52 -13.10
C SER A 315 8.31 14.99 -14.49
N GLN A 316 9.07 15.77 -15.27
CA GLN A 316 9.61 15.31 -16.54
C GLN A 316 10.88 14.49 -16.31
N LEU A 317 11.16 13.55 -17.20
CA LEU A 317 12.44 12.86 -17.22
C LEU A 317 13.56 13.90 -17.45
N PRO A 318 14.57 13.97 -16.59
CA PRO A 318 15.75 14.78 -16.87
C PRO A 318 16.43 14.23 -18.14
N ASN A 319 16.67 15.13 -19.10
CA ASN A 319 17.41 14.89 -20.36
C ASN A 319 16.68 14.12 -21.48
N LEU A 320 15.36 14.26 -21.61
CA LEU A 320 14.65 13.99 -22.85
C LEU A 320 14.08 15.31 -23.38
N ASP A 321 14.91 16.05 -24.12
CA ASP A 321 14.46 17.10 -25.05
C ASP A 321 13.95 16.47 -26.35
#